data_AF-A0A7J8K650-F1
#
_entry.id   AF-A0A7J8K650-F1
#
_cell.length_a   1.000
_cell.length_b   1.000
_cell.length_c   1.000
_cell.angle_alpha   90.00
_cell.angle_beta   90.00
_cell.angle_gamma   90.00
#
_symmetry.space_group_name_H-M   'P 1'
#
loop_
_entity.id
_entity.type
_entity.pdbx_description
1 polymer ?
#
loop_
_entity_poly.entity_id
_entity_poly.type
_entity_poly.pdbx_seq_one_letter_code
_entity_poly.pdbx_strand_id
1 'polypeptide(L)'
;MLRLGMTNPPYILEHLEEMAKILNHPRVYAFLHIPVQSASDTVLMEMKREYCVADFKRVADFLKEKVPGITIATDIICGFPGETDQDFQETVKLVEEYKFPSLFINQFYPRPGTPAAKMDQVPAQVKKQRTKDLSQVFHSYNPYDHKVRDALISVLGIRNLSRYIAQFSLEYMIFKYTYQFHLYFHFNS
;
A
#
# COMPACT_ATOMS: atom_id res chain seq x y z
N MET A 1 11.30 14.64 12.40
CA MET A 1 11.61 13.31 11.84
C MET A 1 11.53 13.39 10.33
N LEU A 2 12.48 12.75 9.65
CA LEU A 2 12.57 12.67 8.18
C LEU A 2 11.75 11.47 7.68
N ARG A 3 11.04 11.63 6.56
CA ARG A 3 10.37 10.52 5.87
C ARG A 3 10.98 10.38 4.49
N LEU A 4 11.48 9.18 4.16
CA LEU A 4 11.88 8.86 2.80
C LEU A 4 10.63 8.75 1.92
N GLY A 5 10.74 9.25 0.69
CA GLY A 5 9.64 9.28 -0.26
C GLY A 5 9.44 7.94 -0.97
N MET A 6 9.49 7.98 -2.30
CA MET A 6 9.33 6.84 -3.18
C MET A 6 10.64 6.52 -3.89
N THR A 7 10.92 5.25 -4.11
CA THR A 7 12.03 4.80 -4.96
C THR A 7 11.68 3.45 -5.61
N ASN A 8 12.15 3.23 -6.84
CA ASN A 8 11.87 2.02 -7.60
C ASN A 8 12.81 0.87 -7.17
N PRO A 9 12.40 -0.41 -7.32
CA PRO A 9 13.20 -1.56 -6.92
C PRO A 9 14.67 -1.55 -7.40
N PRO A 10 15.00 -1.25 -8.67
CA PRO A 10 16.38 -1.32 -9.16
C PRO A 10 17.37 -0.48 -8.35
N TYR A 11 16.96 0.74 -7.96
CA TYR A 11 17.82 1.67 -7.22
C TYR A 11 18.03 1.26 -5.76
N ILE A 12 17.18 0.39 -5.23
CA ILE A 12 17.25 -0.06 -3.84
C ILE A 12 18.01 -1.37 -3.74
N LEU A 13 17.87 -2.27 -4.73
CA LEU A 13 18.45 -3.62 -4.72
C LEU A 13 19.95 -3.61 -4.46
N GLU A 14 20.68 -2.67 -5.05
CA GLU A 14 22.13 -2.52 -4.91
C GLU A 14 22.56 -1.92 -3.56
N HIS A 15 21.61 -1.37 -2.79
CA HIS A 15 21.84 -0.58 -1.58
C HIS A 15 20.93 -1.00 -0.42
N LEU A 16 20.51 -2.28 -0.38
CA LEU A 16 19.54 -2.78 0.60
C LEU A 16 20.02 -2.59 2.05
N GLU A 17 21.29 -2.89 2.32
CA GLU A 17 21.91 -2.76 3.65
C GLU A 17 21.97 -1.30 4.11
N GLU A 18 22.36 -0.39 3.23
CA GLU A 18 22.42 1.05 3.48
C GLU A 18 21.02 1.61 3.72
N MET A 19 20.04 1.19 2.91
CA MET A 19 18.65 1.59 3.06
C MET A 19 18.08 1.14 4.40
N ALA A 20 18.34 -0.11 4.82
CA ALA A 20 17.91 -0.60 6.13
C ALA A 20 18.56 0.16 7.29
N LYS A 21 19.86 0.51 7.19
CA LYS A 21 20.53 1.34 8.20
C LYS A 21 19.88 2.73 8.33
N ILE A 22 19.55 3.37 7.20
CA ILE A 22 18.89 4.68 7.19
C ILE A 22 17.49 4.58 7.81
N LEU A 23 16.70 3.58 7.42
CA LEU A 23 15.33 3.40 7.90
C LEU A 23 15.24 3.02 9.37
N ASN A 24 16.27 2.40 9.95
CA ASN A 24 16.39 2.13 11.38
C ASN A 24 16.87 3.34 12.20
N HIS A 25 17.27 4.44 11.57
CA HIS A 25 17.77 5.60 12.29
C HIS A 25 16.63 6.28 13.10
N PRO A 26 16.81 6.61 14.41
CA PRO A 26 15.72 7.11 15.27
C PRO A 26 15.01 8.39 14.80
N ARG A 27 15.66 9.19 13.95
CA ARG A 27 15.10 10.40 13.34
C ARG A 27 14.41 10.17 11.98
N VAL A 28 14.36 8.94 11.49
CA VAL A 28 13.75 8.54 10.21
C VAL A 28 12.51 7.69 10.49
N TYR A 29 11.42 7.95 9.78
CA TYR A 29 10.25 7.08 9.83
C TYR A 29 10.57 5.75 9.11
N ALA A 30 10.23 4.62 9.75
CA ALA A 30 10.27 3.29 9.14
C ALA A 30 9.13 3.16 8.09
N PHE A 31 9.26 3.89 6.99
CA PHE A 31 8.32 3.93 5.89
C PHE A 31 9.09 4.02 4.57
N LEU A 32 8.66 3.27 3.56
CA LEU A 32 9.15 3.45 2.19
C LEU A 32 8.04 3.17 1.18
N HIS A 33 7.94 4.00 0.14
CA HIS A 33 7.05 3.73 -0.98
C HIS A 33 7.85 3.06 -2.11
N ILE A 34 7.51 1.80 -2.40
CA ILE A 34 8.18 0.96 -3.41
C ILE A 34 7.11 0.48 -4.39
N PRO A 35 7.01 1.06 -5.59
CA PRO A 35 5.98 0.67 -6.54
C PRO A 35 6.28 -0.70 -7.17
N VAL A 36 5.33 -1.63 -7.09
CA VAL A 36 5.37 -2.89 -7.85
C VAL A 36 4.63 -2.75 -9.19
N GLN A 37 3.58 -1.92 -9.26
CA GLN A 37 2.77 -1.58 -10.44
C GLN A 37 1.92 -2.73 -10.99
N SER A 38 2.50 -3.92 -11.17
CA SER A 38 1.83 -5.15 -11.56
C SER A 38 2.62 -6.34 -11.01
N ALA A 39 1.96 -7.46 -10.72
CA ALA A 39 2.64 -8.70 -10.37
C ALA A 39 2.80 -9.66 -11.57
N SER A 40 2.75 -9.14 -12.81
CA SER A 40 3.08 -9.88 -14.03
C SER A 40 4.33 -9.31 -14.68
N ASP A 41 5.37 -10.15 -14.84
CA ASP A 41 6.61 -9.74 -15.51
C ASP A 41 6.39 -9.33 -16.97
N THR A 42 5.41 -9.93 -17.65
CA THR A 42 5.02 -9.53 -19.00
C THR A 42 4.47 -8.10 -18.99
N VAL A 43 3.56 -7.78 -18.07
CA VAL A 43 3.01 -6.43 -17.94
C VAL A 43 4.09 -5.43 -17.52
N LEU A 44 4.98 -5.79 -16.60
CA LEU A 44 6.10 -4.94 -16.17
C LEU A 44 7.07 -4.62 -17.32
N MET A 45 7.38 -5.62 -18.15
CA MET A 45 8.21 -5.44 -19.34
C MET A 45 7.57 -4.49 -20.35
N GLU A 46 6.26 -4.63 -20.61
CA GLU A 46 5.51 -3.74 -21.49
C GLU A 46 5.41 -2.31 -20.92
N MET A 47 5.33 -2.16 -19.59
CA MET A 47 5.47 -0.89 -18.88
C MET A 47 6.88 -0.29 -18.94
N LYS A 48 7.86 -0.99 -19.54
CA LYS A 48 9.28 -0.61 -19.57
C LYS A 48 9.89 -0.49 -18.18
N ARG A 49 9.51 -1.38 -17.26
CA ARG A 49 10.18 -1.52 -15.97
C ARG A 49 11.47 -2.31 -16.12
N GLU A 50 12.51 -1.85 -15.41
CA GLU A 50 13.83 -2.49 -15.36
C GLU A 50 13.94 -3.46 -14.17
N TYR A 51 12.81 -4.02 -13.73
CA TYR A 51 12.71 -4.96 -12.62
C TYR A 51 11.59 -5.96 -12.87
N CYS A 52 11.71 -7.12 -12.25
CA CYS A 52 10.68 -8.16 -12.21
C CYS A 52 9.97 -8.20 -10.85
N VAL A 53 8.95 -9.04 -10.73
CA VAL A 53 8.23 -9.26 -9.46
C VAL A 53 9.17 -9.81 -8.39
N ALA A 54 10.11 -10.69 -8.76
CA ALA A 54 11.06 -11.25 -7.82
C ALA A 54 12.00 -10.18 -7.22
N ASP A 55 12.37 -9.16 -8.00
CA ASP A 55 13.15 -8.03 -7.52
C ASP A 55 12.38 -7.22 -6.47
N PHE A 56 11.10 -6.92 -6.75
CA PHE A 56 10.23 -6.25 -5.78
C PHE A 56 10.10 -7.08 -4.49
N LYS A 57 9.83 -8.39 -4.61
CA LYS A 57 9.72 -9.30 -3.46
C LYS A 57 11.00 -9.29 -2.63
N ARG A 58 12.17 -9.40 -3.28
CA ARG A 58 13.47 -9.34 -2.62
C ARG A 58 13.65 -8.06 -1.80
N VAL A 59 13.30 -6.90 -2.36
CA VAL A 59 13.37 -5.62 -1.63
C VAL A 59 12.39 -5.62 -0.44
N ALA A 60 11.14 -6.01 -0.68
CA ALA A 60 10.10 -5.97 0.34
C ALA A 60 10.40 -6.92 1.52
N ASP A 61 10.84 -8.14 1.23
CA ASP A 61 11.15 -9.16 2.22
C ASP A 61 12.38 -8.78 3.04
N PHE A 62 13.45 -8.32 2.37
CA PHE A 62 14.65 -7.85 3.05
C PHE A 62 14.35 -6.71 4.02
N LEU A 63 13.57 -5.72 3.57
CA LEU A 63 13.21 -4.58 4.41
C LEU A 63 12.29 -4.96 5.57
N LYS A 64 11.30 -5.84 5.34
CA LYS A 64 10.44 -6.38 6.40
C LYS A 64 11.26 -7.14 7.47
N GLU A 65 12.31 -7.85 7.07
CA GLU A 65 13.21 -8.56 7.98
C GLU A 65 14.13 -7.60 8.75
N LYS A 66 14.76 -6.64 8.07
CA LYS A 66 15.83 -5.80 8.65
C LYS A 66 15.35 -4.52 9.31
N VAL A 67 14.12 -4.06 9.05
CA VAL A 67 13.58 -2.81 9.59
C VAL A 67 12.29 -3.10 10.36
N PRO A 68 12.38 -3.37 11.68
CA PRO A 68 11.21 -3.67 12.50
C PRO A 68 10.13 -2.58 12.40
N GLY A 69 8.89 -2.99 12.13
CA GLY A 69 7.75 -2.08 12.03
C GLY A 69 7.69 -1.25 10.74
N ILE A 70 8.49 -1.58 9.71
CA ILE A 70 8.44 -0.85 8.45
C ILE A 70 7.06 -0.91 7.79
N THR A 71 6.58 0.26 7.36
CA THR A 71 5.44 0.39 6.48
C THR A 71 5.92 0.50 5.04
N ILE A 72 5.68 -0.56 4.25
CA ILE A 72 5.89 -0.52 2.81
C ILE A 72 4.59 -0.09 2.14
N ALA A 73 4.61 1.04 1.45
CA ALA A 73 3.55 1.43 0.53
C ALA A 73 3.89 0.95 -0.88
N THR A 74 2.88 0.68 -1.70
CA THR A 74 3.07 0.34 -3.12
C THR A 74 1.92 0.84 -3.99
N ASP A 75 2.17 0.92 -5.29
CA ASP A 75 1.20 1.26 -6.33
C ASP A 75 0.88 0.04 -7.17
N ILE A 76 -0.38 -0.08 -7.61
CA ILE A 76 -0.84 -1.02 -8.63
C ILE A 76 -1.58 -0.23 -9.72
N ILE A 77 -1.31 -0.57 -10.98
CA ILE A 77 -2.04 -0.09 -12.15
C ILE A 77 -2.83 -1.26 -12.72
N CYS A 78 -4.15 -1.23 -12.56
CA CYS A 78 -5.04 -2.21 -13.17
C CYS A 78 -5.38 -1.81 -14.61
N GLY A 79 -5.37 -2.80 -15.50
CA GLY A 79 -5.84 -2.66 -16.86
C GLY A 79 -4.84 -2.01 -17.80
N PHE A 80 -3.54 -2.22 -17.57
CA PHE A 80 -2.52 -1.85 -18.55
C PHE A 80 -2.82 -2.55 -19.89
N PRO A 81 -2.56 -1.91 -21.05
CA PRO A 81 -2.83 -2.52 -22.35
C PRO A 81 -2.13 -3.87 -22.51
N GLY A 82 -2.87 -4.91 -22.88
CA GLY A 82 -2.38 -6.30 -22.92
C GLY A 82 -2.50 -7.10 -21.62
N GLU A 83 -2.89 -6.50 -20.49
CA GLU A 83 -3.07 -7.21 -19.21
C GLU A 83 -4.20 -8.26 -19.29
N THR A 84 -3.83 -9.53 -19.16
CA THR A 84 -4.74 -10.68 -19.16
C THR A 84 -5.38 -10.88 -17.78
N ASP A 85 -6.38 -11.77 -17.70
CA ASP A 85 -6.97 -12.14 -16.42
C ASP A 85 -5.96 -12.86 -15.52
N GLN A 86 -5.07 -13.66 -16.09
CA GLN A 86 -4.01 -14.34 -15.34
C GLN A 86 -3.03 -13.33 -14.69
N ASP A 87 -2.61 -12.31 -15.45
CA ASP A 87 -1.73 -11.24 -14.94
C ASP A 87 -2.37 -10.49 -13.76
N PHE A 88 -3.68 -10.22 -13.88
CA PHE A 88 -4.43 -9.58 -12.81
C PHE A 88 -4.55 -10.48 -11.57
N GLN A 89 -4.80 -11.78 -11.76
CA GLN A 89 -4.87 -12.73 -10.64
C GLN A 89 -3.54 -12.89 -9.91
N GLU A 90 -2.41 -12.82 -10.61
CA GLU A 90 -1.08 -12.77 -9.98
C GLU A 90 -0.93 -11.53 -9.11
N THR A 91 -1.45 -10.39 -9.57
CA THR A 91 -1.47 -9.14 -8.80
C THR A 91 -2.32 -9.24 -7.54
N VAL A 92 -3.50 -9.87 -7.63
CA VAL A 92 -4.36 -10.14 -6.47
C VAL A 92 -3.62 -11.01 -5.44
N LYS A 93 -3.00 -12.12 -5.89
CA LYS A 93 -2.24 -13.02 -5.01
C LYS A 93 -1.10 -12.31 -4.28
N LEU A 94 -0.36 -11.43 -4.96
CA LEU A 94 0.70 -10.64 -4.33
C LEU A 94 0.14 -9.75 -3.19
N VAL A 95 -1.01 -9.10 -3.42
CA VAL A 95 -1.64 -8.26 -2.41
C VAL A 95 -2.14 -9.08 -1.21
N GLU A 96 -2.71 -10.27 -1.45
CA GLU A 96 -3.13 -11.21 -0.41
C GLU A 96 -1.95 -11.74 0.42
N GLU A 97 -0.83 -12.05 -0.25
CA GLU A 97 0.41 -12.54 0.35
C GLU A 97 1.06 -11.47 1.24
N TYR A 98 1.23 -10.26 0.72
CA TYR A 98 1.98 -9.21 1.40
C TYR A 98 1.16 -8.36 2.36
N LYS A 99 -0.18 -8.34 2.22
CA LYS A 99 -1.14 -7.57 3.02
C LYS A 99 -0.66 -6.14 3.29
N PHE A 100 -0.36 -5.41 2.21
CA PHE A 100 0.24 -4.09 2.31
C PHE A 100 -0.60 -3.15 3.19
N PRO A 101 0.01 -2.42 4.14
CA PRO A 101 -0.71 -1.45 4.99
C PRO A 101 -1.10 -0.16 4.23
N SER A 102 -0.51 0.08 3.05
CA SER A 102 -0.79 1.22 2.20
C SER A 102 -0.66 0.80 0.74
N LEU A 103 -1.77 0.74 0.02
CA LEU A 103 -1.83 0.32 -1.38
C LEU A 103 -2.58 1.37 -2.20
N PHE A 104 -1.96 1.87 -3.27
CA PHE A 104 -2.57 2.79 -4.21
C PHE A 104 -3.02 2.03 -5.44
N ILE A 105 -4.33 1.92 -5.65
CA ILE A 105 -4.92 1.16 -6.76
C ILE A 105 -5.44 2.16 -7.80
N ASN A 106 -4.82 2.18 -8.97
CA ASN A 106 -5.17 3.09 -10.06
C ASN A 106 -5.59 2.32 -11.31
N GLN A 107 -6.46 2.91 -12.11
CA GLN A 107 -6.73 2.42 -13.48
C GLN A 107 -5.64 2.93 -14.42
N PHE A 108 -5.30 2.14 -15.44
CA PHE A 108 -4.51 2.67 -16.54
C PHE A 108 -5.31 3.70 -17.34
N TYR A 109 -4.71 4.87 -17.54
CA TYR A 109 -5.21 5.92 -18.43
C TYR A 109 -4.18 6.18 -19.54
N PRO A 110 -4.53 5.93 -20.82
CA PRO A 110 -3.61 6.18 -21.92
C PRO A 110 -3.30 7.67 -22.03
N ARG A 111 -2.01 8.01 -22.04
CA ARG A 111 -1.56 9.38 -22.26
C ARG A 111 -1.24 9.59 -23.74
N PRO A 112 -1.80 10.62 -24.40
CA PRO A 112 -1.51 10.91 -25.81
C PRO A 112 0.00 10.95 -26.08
N GLY A 113 0.42 10.33 -27.20
CA GLY A 113 1.83 10.29 -27.61
C GLY A 113 2.68 9.17 -26.98
N THR A 114 2.16 8.40 -26.02
CA THR A 114 2.89 7.26 -25.44
C THR A 114 2.72 5.98 -26.27
N PRO A 115 3.71 5.04 -26.25
CA PRO A 115 3.55 3.73 -26.86
C PRO A 115 2.32 2.98 -26.33
N ALA A 116 2.10 3.03 -25.02
CA ALA A 116 0.96 2.37 -24.36
C ALA A 116 -0.41 2.90 -24.84
N ALA A 117 -0.50 4.15 -25.30
CA ALA A 117 -1.75 4.69 -25.87
C ALA A 117 -2.10 4.10 -27.25
N LYS A 118 -1.14 3.47 -27.94
CA LYS A 118 -1.33 2.85 -29.26
C LYS A 118 -1.58 1.34 -29.19
N MET A 119 -1.42 0.73 -28.01
CA MET A 119 -1.67 -0.69 -27.78
C MET A 119 -3.16 -0.98 -27.69
N ASP A 120 -3.54 -2.26 -27.84
CA ASP A 120 -4.92 -2.70 -27.62
C ASP A 120 -5.32 -2.52 -26.15
N GLN A 121 -6.28 -1.63 -25.93
CA GLN A 121 -6.67 -1.20 -24.60
C GLN A 121 -7.57 -2.23 -23.92
N VAL A 122 -7.36 -2.46 -22.63
CA VAL A 122 -8.30 -3.20 -21.80
C VAL A 122 -9.62 -2.39 -21.69
N PRO A 123 -10.79 -3.02 -21.93
CA PRO A 123 -12.08 -2.33 -21.87
C PRO A 123 -12.30 -1.63 -20.52
N ALA A 124 -12.89 -0.43 -20.56
CA ALA A 124 -13.09 0.40 -19.36
C ALA A 124 -13.86 -0.33 -18.24
N GLN A 125 -14.83 -1.17 -18.60
CA GLN A 125 -15.58 -1.98 -17.64
C GLN A 125 -14.68 -3.00 -16.92
N VAL A 126 -13.75 -3.63 -17.63
CA VAL A 126 -12.79 -4.58 -17.05
C VAL A 126 -11.84 -3.85 -16.10
N LYS A 127 -11.31 -2.68 -16.49
CA LYS A 127 -10.45 -1.86 -15.62
C LYS A 127 -11.16 -1.47 -14.33
N LYS A 128 -12.42 -1.03 -14.44
CA LYS A 128 -13.27 -0.70 -13.29
C LYS A 128 -13.51 -1.91 -12.38
N GLN A 129 -13.82 -3.06 -12.96
CA GLN A 129 -14.04 -4.31 -12.23
C GLN A 129 -12.77 -4.72 -11.48
N ARG A 130 -11.62 -4.79 -12.16
CA ARG A 130 -10.32 -5.13 -11.56
C ARG A 130 -9.94 -4.20 -10.41
N THR A 131 -10.12 -2.88 -10.55
CA THR A 131 -9.87 -1.96 -9.43
C THR A 131 -10.79 -2.20 -8.25
N LYS A 132 -12.08 -2.47 -8.50
CA LYS A 132 -13.04 -2.77 -7.42
C LYS A 132 -12.66 -4.05 -6.69
N ASP A 133 -12.32 -5.11 -7.42
CA ASP A 133 -11.96 -6.40 -6.84
C ASP A 133 -10.68 -6.29 -6.01
N LEU A 134 -9.65 -5.62 -6.53
CA LEU A 134 -8.41 -5.42 -5.77
C LEU A 134 -8.62 -4.52 -4.54
N SER A 135 -9.49 -3.50 -4.62
CA SER A 135 -9.88 -2.71 -3.45
C SER A 135 -10.61 -3.55 -2.39
N GLN A 136 -11.47 -4.49 -2.80
CA GLN A 136 -12.13 -5.40 -1.86
C GLN A 136 -11.11 -6.31 -1.16
N VAL A 137 -10.15 -6.85 -1.90
CA VAL A 137 -9.03 -7.63 -1.33
C VAL A 137 -8.22 -6.79 -0.34
N PHE A 138 -7.83 -5.57 -0.71
CA PHE A 138 -7.11 -4.64 0.16
C PHE A 138 -7.86 -4.40 1.48
N HIS A 139 -9.17 -4.17 1.42
CA HIS A 139 -9.98 -3.94 2.61
C HIS A 139 -10.26 -5.20 3.43
N SER A 140 -10.25 -6.39 2.82
CA SER A 140 -10.59 -7.66 3.48
C SER A 140 -9.67 -8.02 4.64
N TYR A 141 -8.42 -7.55 4.63
CA TYR A 141 -7.45 -7.80 5.69
C TYR A 141 -7.30 -6.65 6.70
N ASN A 142 -8.25 -5.70 6.71
CA ASN A 142 -8.30 -4.57 7.65
C ASN A 142 -6.98 -3.76 7.72
N PRO A 143 -6.56 -3.12 6.61
CA PRO A 143 -5.24 -2.48 6.50
C PRO A 143 -5.03 -1.33 7.49
N TYR A 144 -6.09 -0.84 8.14
CA TYR A 144 -6.02 0.30 9.07
C TYR A 144 -6.03 -0.08 10.55
N ASP A 145 -6.20 -1.35 10.89
CA ASP A 145 -6.33 -1.82 12.27
C ASP A 145 -5.16 -1.40 13.17
N HIS A 146 -3.93 -1.47 12.64
CA HIS A 146 -2.73 -1.08 13.38
C HIS A 146 -2.73 0.43 13.67
N LYS A 147 -3.10 1.28 12.69
CA LYS A 147 -3.19 2.73 12.88
C LYS A 147 -4.24 3.12 13.90
N VAL A 148 -5.38 2.41 13.89
CA VAL A 148 -6.44 2.61 14.90
C VAL A 148 -5.92 2.23 16.28
N ARG A 149 -5.26 1.08 16.43
CA ARG A 149 -4.66 0.68 17.71
C ARG A 149 -3.63 1.68 18.21
N ASP A 150 -2.73 2.14 17.35
CA ASP A 150 -1.70 3.11 17.70
C ASP A 150 -2.30 4.47 18.10
N ALA A 151 -3.32 4.93 17.36
CA ALA A 151 -4.08 6.13 17.72
C ALA A 151 -4.78 5.97 19.08
N LEU A 152 -5.38 4.82 19.36
CA LEU A 152 -6.03 4.55 20.64
C LEU A 152 -5.03 4.47 21.80
N ILE A 153 -3.85 3.87 21.59
CA ILE A 153 -2.79 3.84 22.61
C ILE A 153 -2.26 5.25 22.88
N SER A 154 -1.98 6.02 21.82
CA SER A 154 -1.38 7.36 21.95
C SER A 154 -2.35 8.40 22.50
N VAL A 155 -3.62 8.38 22.08
CA VAL A 155 -4.63 9.37 22.48
C VAL A 155 -5.33 8.98 23.78
N LEU A 156 -5.63 7.69 23.99
CA LEU A 156 -6.43 7.23 25.12
C LEU A 156 -5.62 6.49 26.19
N GLY A 157 -4.33 6.21 25.96
CA GLY A 157 -3.48 5.48 26.92
C GLY A 157 -3.88 4.01 27.10
N ILE A 158 -4.74 3.46 26.25
CA ILE A 158 -5.31 2.11 26.42
C ILE A 158 -4.30 1.07 25.94
N ARG A 159 -3.56 0.49 26.89
CA ARG A 159 -2.54 -0.55 26.60
C ARG A 159 -3.10 -1.97 26.42
N ASN A 160 -4.39 -2.20 26.70
CA ASN A 160 -4.99 -3.54 26.69
C ASN A 160 -6.40 -3.54 26.07
N LEU A 161 -6.50 -3.80 24.76
CA LEU A 161 -7.76 -3.72 24.00
C LEU A 161 -8.79 -4.81 24.35
N SER A 162 -8.33 -5.99 24.79
CA SER A 162 -9.19 -7.15 25.08
C SER A 162 -10.23 -6.87 26.18
N ARG A 163 -9.88 -6.02 27.14
CA ARG A 163 -10.78 -5.62 28.24
C ARG A 163 -11.80 -4.54 27.83
N TYR A 164 -11.52 -3.80 26.76
CA TYR A 164 -12.36 -2.67 26.31
C TYR A 164 -13.37 -3.08 25.23
N ILE A 165 -12.99 -3.98 24.31
CA ILE A 165 -13.88 -4.50 23.26
C ILE A 165 -15.03 -5.33 23.86
N ALA A 166 -14.82 -5.97 25.02
CA ALA A 166 -15.88 -6.66 25.74
C ALA A 166 -16.94 -5.72 26.36
N GLN A 167 -16.65 -4.41 26.46
CA GLN A 167 -17.48 -3.46 27.20
C GLN A 167 -18.20 -2.43 26.30
N PHE A 168 -17.80 -2.27 25.04
CA PHE A 168 -18.42 -1.33 24.10
C PHE A 168 -18.48 -1.91 22.68
N SER A 169 -19.65 -1.84 22.05
CA SER A 169 -19.78 -2.11 20.62
C SER A 169 -18.93 -1.11 19.83
N LEU A 170 -18.32 -1.55 18.73
CA LEU A 170 -17.48 -0.70 17.86
C LEU A 170 -18.21 0.58 17.43
N GLU A 171 -19.53 0.50 17.22
CA GLU A 171 -20.40 1.64 16.89
C GLU A 171 -20.41 2.73 17.98
N TYR A 172 -20.37 2.33 19.26
CA TYR A 172 -20.39 3.28 20.38
C TYR A 172 -19.08 4.06 20.51
N MET A 173 -17.95 3.42 20.19
CA MET A 173 -16.65 4.11 20.14
C MET A 173 -16.57 5.08 18.97
N ILE A 174 -17.02 4.68 17.77
CA ILE A 174 -17.05 5.58 16.62
C ILE A 174 -17.94 6.80 16.94
N PHE A 175 -19.14 6.59 17.48
CA PHE A 175 -20.05 7.69 17.81
C PHE A 175 -19.47 8.67 18.84
N LYS A 176 -18.87 8.18 19.94
CA LYS A 176 -18.35 9.04 21.01
C LYS A 176 -17.13 9.86 20.59
N TYR A 177 -16.24 9.27 19.78
CA TYR A 177 -14.97 9.90 19.40
C TYR A 177 -15.03 10.68 18.08
N THR A 178 -16.03 10.43 17.22
CA THR A 178 -16.29 11.31 16.05
C THR A 178 -16.85 12.67 16.51
N TYR A 179 -17.68 12.70 17.56
CA TYR A 179 -18.19 13.95 18.14
C TYR A 179 -17.12 14.76 18.88
N GLN A 180 -16.13 14.12 19.51
CA GLN A 180 -15.01 14.84 20.13
C GLN A 180 -14.06 15.45 19.09
N PHE A 181 -13.91 14.84 17.91
CA PHE A 181 -13.09 15.38 16.82
C PHE A 181 -13.72 16.63 16.17
N HIS A 182 -15.06 16.71 16.08
CA HIS A 182 -15.74 17.90 15.55
C HIS A 182 -15.66 19.12 16.49
N LEU A 183 -15.59 18.91 17.81
CA LEU A 183 -15.47 19.99 18.79
C LEU A 183 -14.06 20.61 18.84
N TYR A 184 -13.02 19.89 18.44
CA TYR A 184 -11.64 20.42 18.42
C TYR A 184 -11.34 21.35 17.25
N PHE A 185 -12.13 21.32 16.17
CA PHE A 185 -11.95 22.16 14.99
C PHE A 185 -12.78 23.45 14.97
N HIS A 186 -13.69 23.65 15.94
CA HIS A 186 -14.50 24.88 16.05
C HIS A 186 -14.02 25.87 17.12
N PHE A 187 -12.92 25.58 17.81
CA PHE A 187 -12.35 26.46 18.85
C PHE A 187 -10.96 27.02 18.51
N ASN A 188 -10.46 26.83 17.29
CA ASN A 188 -9.21 27.45 16.80
C ASN A 188 -9.36 28.04 15.40
N SER A 189 -10.37 28.90 15.23
CA SER A 189 -10.49 29.84 14.12
C SER A 189 -10.84 31.22 14.67
#